data_AF-A0A3D3S2E7-F1
#
_entry.id   AF-A0A3D3S2E7-F1
#
_cell.length_a   1.000
_cell.length_b   1.000
_cell.length_c   1.000
_cell.angle_alpha   90.00
_cell.angle_beta   90.00
_cell.angle_gamma   90.00
#
_symmetry.space_group_name_H-M   'P 1'
#
loop_
_entity.id
_entity.type
_entity.pdbx_description
1 polymer ?
#
loop_
_entity_poly.entity_id
_entity_poly.type
_entity_poly.pdbx_seq_one_letter_code
_entity_poly.pdbx_strand_id
1 'polypeptide(L)' 'HGTLAGAEQRLPDIAAMGFDVLYLPPIHPIGRAFRKGPNNTLVAGPDDPGCPWAIGAAEGGHTTVHPQLGTLDDFRRLLT' A
#
# COMPACT_ATOMS: atom_id res chain seq x y z
N HIS A 1 -7.32 5.63 -5.03
CA HIS A 1 -6.20 5.13 -4.21
C HIS A 1 -5.59 6.30 -3.45
N GLY A 2 -5.21 6.10 -2.18
CA GLY A 2 -4.36 7.05 -1.46
C GLY A 2 -2.89 6.90 -1.87
N THR A 3 -2.06 7.90 -1.54
CA THR A 3 -0.60 7.91 -1.77
C THR A 3 0.14 7.94 -0.44
N LEU A 4 1.46 7.71 -0.47
CA LEU A 4 2.32 7.85 0.72
C LEU A 4 2.32 9.29 1.25
N ALA A 5 2.30 10.30 0.37
CA ALA A 5 2.13 11.70 0.78
C ALA A 5 0.77 11.96 1.45
N GLY A 6 -0.29 11.27 1.03
CA GLY A 6 -1.58 11.31 1.72
C GLY A 6 -1.54 10.64 3.10
N ALA A 7 -0.76 9.57 3.25
CA ALA A 7 -0.54 8.91 4.55
C ALA A 7 0.29 9.79 5.49
N GLU A 8 1.30 10.50 4.97
CA GLU A 8 2.14 11.46 5.70
C GLU A 8 1.30 12.52 6.43
N GLN A 9 0.25 13.02 5.78
CA GLN A 9 -0.66 14.02 6.36
C GLN A 9 -1.42 13.51 7.61
N ARG A 10 -1.51 12.20 7.81
CA ARG A 10 -2.18 11.60 8.98
C ARG A 10 -1.24 11.42 10.18
N LEU A 11 0.07 11.55 10.01
CA LEU A 11 1.05 11.31 11.06
C LEU A 11 0.87 12.24 12.28
N PRO A 12 0.58 13.55 12.14
CA PRO A 12 0.35 14.41 13.30
C PRO A 12 -0.81 13.94 14.18
N ASP A 13 -1.91 13.50 13.57
CA ASP A 13 -3.08 12.99 14.30
C ASP A 13 -2.76 11.67 15.02
N ILE A 14 -2.01 10.78 14.36
CA ILE A 14 -1.59 9.49 14.95
C ILE A 14 -0.65 9.73 16.15
N ALA A 15 0.30 10.65 16.01
CA ALA A 15 1.19 11.03 17.10
C ALA A 15 0.41 11.69 18.26
N ALA A 16 -0.58 12.53 17.97
CA ALA A 16 -1.42 13.18 18.99
C ALA A 16 -2.26 12.17 19.80
N MET A 17 -2.56 10.99 19.24
CA MET A 17 -3.18 9.87 19.97
C MET A 17 -2.21 9.11 20.88
N GLY A 18 -0.90 9.41 20.84
CA GLY A 18 0.11 8.77 21.68
C GLY A 18 0.63 7.43 21.14
N PHE A 19 0.55 7.20 19.82
CA PHE A 19 1.19 6.05 19.18
C PHE A 19 2.64 6.36 18.79
N ASP A 20 3.54 5.42 19.07
CA ASP A 20 4.97 5.56 18.77
C ASP A 20 5.45 4.70 17.58
N VAL A 21 4.60 3.80 17.07
CA VAL A 21 4.97 2.86 15.99
C VAL A 21 3.90 2.87 14.90
N LEU A 22 4.32 3.17 13.67
CA LEU A 22 3.50 3.01 12.47
C LEU A 22 3.81 1.67 11.79
N TYR A 23 2.84 0.76 11.81
CA TYR A 23 2.90 -0.47 11.02
C TYR A 23 2.11 -0.32 9.72
N LEU A 24 2.75 -0.61 8.59
CA LEU A 24 2.13 -0.60 7.27
C LEU A 24 1.94 -2.03 6.75
N PRO A 25 0.79 -2.33 6.11
CA PRO A 25 0.70 -3.48 5.21
C PRO A 25 1.76 -3.38 4.09
N PRO A 26 2.02 -4.47 3.33
CA PRO A 26 2.97 -4.42 2.22
C PRO A 26 2.65 -3.29 1.23
N ILE A 27 3.66 -2.50 0.88
CA ILE A 27 3.54 -1.32 -0.01
C ILE A 27 3.99 -1.62 -1.45
N HIS A 28 4.02 -2.89 -1.82
CA HIS A 28 4.57 -3.38 -3.09
C HIS A 28 3.48 -3.56 -4.16
N PRO A 29 3.82 -3.68 -5.45
CA PRO A 29 2.87 -4.04 -6.50
C PRO A 29 2.04 -5.28 -6.14
N ILE A 30 0.73 -5.23 -6.41
CA ILE A 30 -0.23 -6.31 -6.09
C ILE A 30 -0.50 -7.14 -7.35
N GLY A 31 -0.39 -8.46 -7.21
CA GLY A 31 -0.63 -9.42 -8.28
C GLY A 31 -2.00 -9.29 -8.96
N ARG A 32 -2.03 -9.58 -10.26
CA ARG A 32 -3.25 -9.57 -11.09
C ARG A 32 -3.85 -10.96 -11.30
N ALA A 33 -3.01 -12.00 -11.38
CA ALA A 33 -3.48 -13.37 -11.51
C ALA A 33 -4.14 -13.84 -10.20
N PHE A 34 -5.33 -14.44 -10.30
CA PHE A 34 -6.10 -14.95 -9.15
C PHE A 34 -6.30 -13.90 -8.04
N ARG A 35 -6.42 -12.62 -8.42
CA ARG A 35 -6.67 -11.53 -7.49
C ARG A 35 -8.02 -11.74 -6.79
N LYS A 36 -8.02 -11.60 -5.46
CA LYS A 36 -9.24 -11.64 -4.66
C LYS A 36 -10.01 -10.33 -4.76
N GLY A 37 -11.33 -10.43 -4.85
CA GLY A 37 -12.24 -9.29 -4.83
C GLY A 37 -12.73 -8.92 -3.42
N PRO A 38 -13.72 -8.00 -3.32
CA PRO A 38 -14.34 -7.60 -2.07
C PRO A 38 -14.85 -8.80 -1.27
N ASN A 39 -14.79 -8.69 0.05
CA ASN A 39 -15.23 -9.74 0.97
C ASN A 39 -14.61 -11.12 0.70
N ASN A 40 -13.34 -11.15 0.29
CA ASN A 40 -12.57 -12.39 0.05
C ASN A 40 -13.16 -13.28 -1.07
N THR A 41 -13.87 -12.68 -2.03
CA THR A 41 -14.37 -13.38 -3.22
C THR A 41 -13.21 -13.86 -4.11
N LEU A 42 -13.42 -14.98 -4.80
CA LEU A 42 -12.41 -15.60 -5.66
C LEU A 42 -12.20 -14.88 -6.99
N VAL A 43 -13.12 -13.97 -7.37
CA VAL A 43 -13.09 -13.23 -8.63
C VAL A 43 -13.06 -11.75 -8.32
N ALA A 44 -12.00 -11.07 -8.72
CA ALA A 44 -11.90 -9.62 -8.67
C ALA A 44 -12.51 -8.97 -9.91
N GLY A 45 -13.19 -7.84 -9.71
CA GLY A 45 -13.55 -6.88 -10.75
C GLY A 45 -12.35 -6.08 -11.25
N PRO A 46 -12.52 -5.30 -12.33
CA PRO A 46 -11.43 -4.58 -13.00
C PRO A 46 -10.75 -3.53 -12.10
N ASP A 47 -11.51 -2.92 -11.20
CA ASP A 47 -11.04 -1.84 -10.33
C ASP A 47 -10.74 -2.29 -8.88
N ASP A 48 -10.88 -3.59 -8.60
CA ASP A 48 -10.64 -4.10 -7.26
C ASP A 48 -9.14 -4.06 -6.91
N PRO A 49 -8.78 -3.47 -5.76
CA PRO A 49 -7.38 -3.26 -5.39
C PRO A 49 -6.66 -4.58 -5.03
N GLY A 50 -7.42 -5.60 -4.63
CA GLY A 50 -6.88 -6.88 -4.19
C GLY A 50 -6.32 -6.85 -2.78
N CYS A 51 -5.38 -7.75 -2.53
CA CYS A 51 -4.78 -8.00 -1.21
C CYS A 51 -3.33 -7.52 -1.21
N PRO A 52 -2.92 -6.59 -0.33
CA PRO A 52 -1.52 -6.13 -0.24
C PRO A 52 -0.49 -7.25 -0.08
N TRP A 53 -0.87 -8.36 0.57
CA TRP A 53 -0.01 -9.53 0.75
C TRP A 53 0.20 -10.38 -0.51
N ALA A 54 -0.57 -10.15 -1.58
CA ALA A 54 -0.33 -10.80 -2.88
C ALA A 54 0.77 -10.06 -3.66
N ILE A 55 1.98 -10.06 -3.09
CA ILE A 55 3.12 -9.27 -3.56
C ILE A 55 3.62 -9.78 -4.90
N GLY A 56 3.81 -8.87 -5.85
CA GLY A 56 4.49 -9.13 -7.11
C GLY A 56 3.58 -8.93 -8.32
N ALA A 57 4.03 -8.10 -9.25
CA ALA A 57 3.38 -7.88 -10.53
C ALA A 57 4.45 -7.55 -11.60
N ALA A 58 4.02 -7.26 -12.83
CA ALA A 58 4.93 -6.89 -13.92
C ALA A 58 5.78 -5.65 -13.59
N GLU A 59 5.29 -4.78 -12.73
CA GLU A 59 5.94 -3.55 -12.29
C GLU A 59 7.04 -3.77 -11.24
N GLY A 60 7.08 -4.93 -10.56
CA GLY A 60 8.09 -5.21 -9.54
C GLY A 60 7.63 -6.14 -8.41
N GLY A 61 8.48 -6.28 -7.39
CA GLY A 61 8.29 -7.20 -6.27
C GLY A 61 8.62 -6.56 -4.92
N HIS A 62 9.26 -7.32 -4.02
CA HIS A 62 9.52 -6.95 -2.63
C HIS A 62 10.44 -5.72 -2.44
N THR A 63 11.09 -5.23 -3.50
CA THR A 63 11.97 -4.06 -3.47
C THR A 63 11.37 -2.86 -4.17
N THR A 64 10.10 -2.95 -4.60
CA THR A 64 9.43 -1.94 -5.41
C THR A 64 8.26 -1.34 -4.65
N VAL A 65 8.05 -0.02 -4.76
CA VAL A 65 6.85 0.65 -4.24
C VAL A 65 5.73 0.50 -5.26
N HIS A 66 4.50 0.22 -4.80
CA HIS A 66 3.33 0.15 -5.66
C HIS A 66 3.13 1.48 -6.41
N PRO A 67 3.02 1.50 -7.75
CA PRO A 67 3.01 2.75 -8.52
C PRO A 67 1.93 3.76 -8.11
N GLN A 68 0.74 3.30 -7.72
CA GLN A 68 -0.34 4.17 -7.21
C GLN A 68 -0.06 4.79 -5.83
N LEU A 69 0.89 4.26 -5.06
CA LEU A 69 1.29 4.81 -3.76
C LEU A 69 2.33 5.92 -3.90
N GLY A 70 3.12 5.91 -4.97
CA GLY A 70 4.20 6.85 -5.24
C GLY A 70 5.53 6.15 -5.51
N THR A 71 6.62 6.79 -5.09
CA THR A 71 8.01 6.37 -5.29
C THR A 71 8.67 5.95 -3.98
N LEU A 72 9.88 5.39 -4.08
CA LEU A 72 10.70 5.10 -2.91
C LEU A 72 11.08 6.37 -2.13
N ASP A 73 11.23 7.52 -2.80
CA ASP A 73 11.50 8.79 -2.13
C ASP A 73 10.29 9.29 -1.36
N ASP A 74 9.08 9.06 -1.87
CA ASP A 74 7.85 9.34 -1.12
C ASP A 74 7.72 8.48 0.14
N PHE A 75 8.19 7.23 0.08
CA PHE A 75 8.27 6.38 1.27
C PHE A 75 9.30 6.91 2.28
N ARG A 76 10.47 7.35 1.82
CA ARG A 76 11.52 7.89 2.69
C ARG A 76 11.07 9.13 3.47
N ARG A 77 10.17 9.94 2.90
CA ARG A 77 9.58 11.10 3.61
C ARG A 77 8.76 10.72 4.85
N LEU A 78 8.27 9.48 4.96
CA LEU A 78 7.59 9.01 6.17
C LEU A 78 8.53 8.75 7.36
N LEU A 79 9.85 8.72 7.12
CA LEU A 79 10.86 8.42 8.13
C LEU A 79 11.51 9.69 8.71
N THR A 80 11.13 10.87 8.22
CA THR A 80 11.72 12.17 8.54
C THR A 80 10.66 13.12 9.06
#